data_AF-A0A6P2VN65-F1
#
_entry.id   AF-A0A6P2VN65-F1
#
_cell.length_a   1.000
_cell.length_b   1.000
_cell.length_c   1.000
_cell.angle_alpha   90.00
_cell.angle_beta   90.00
_cell.angle_gamma   90.00
#
_symmetry.space_group_name_H-M   'P 1'
#
loop_
_entity.id
_entity.type
_entity.pdbx_description
1 polymer ?
#
loop_
_entity_poly.entity_id
_entity_poly.type
_entity_poly.pdbx_seq_one_letter_code
_entity_poly.pdbx_strand_id
1 'polypeptide(L)'
;MAKIRDNPFAGKVYFWWIIAPILTLLICPIFMQEESFKIAPSEFEFVAGCRADVDGITESATEAFQSWFVHTGLVHLTVNDYRKAEASGYKGYAWAGSVMDAYMSRVWRYMYRVIWRWVAFWPFYAVGLAAIFVPCVIDGLVVRSIKRSEFGLYNPISFTLSGSAAAIFIGWLFFVPFSPWPLGHWIISALFLGLGLMTWLTVGTFQSRT
;
A
#
# COMPACT_ATOMS: atom_id res chain seq x y z
N MET A 1 -24.40 5.76 9.68
CA MET A 1 -23.24 5.94 8.76
C MET A 1 -22.97 7.41 8.37
N ALA A 2 -23.56 8.42 9.01
CA ALA A 2 -23.34 9.83 8.63
C ALA A 2 -22.04 10.46 9.20
N LYS A 3 -21.50 9.97 10.33
CA LYS A 3 -20.36 10.59 11.03
C LYS A 3 -18.98 10.44 10.35
N ILE A 4 -18.78 9.46 9.49
CA ILE A 4 -17.47 9.24 8.83
C ILE A 4 -17.26 10.25 7.69
N ARG A 5 -18.36 10.70 7.06
CA ARG A 5 -18.32 11.63 5.92
C ARG A 5 -17.93 13.06 6.32
N ASP A 6 -18.13 13.42 7.59
CA ASP A 6 -17.87 14.78 8.10
C ASP A 6 -16.41 14.96 8.58
N ASN A 7 -15.59 13.90 8.59
CA ASN A 7 -14.16 14.00 8.89
C ASN A 7 -13.35 14.05 7.58
N PRO A 8 -12.82 15.22 7.19
CA PRO A 8 -12.09 15.40 5.92
C PRO A 8 -10.79 14.60 5.85
N PHE A 9 -10.27 14.11 6.98
CA PHE A 9 -9.06 13.28 7.04
C PHE A 9 -9.38 11.80 6.90
N ALA A 10 -10.41 11.32 7.59
CA ALA A 10 -10.78 9.91 7.57
C ALA A 10 -11.15 9.44 6.16
N GLY A 11 -11.92 10.24 5.41
CA GLY A 11 -12.28 9.92 4.03
C GLY A 11 -11.06 9.70 3.12
N LYS A 12 -9.98 10.45 3.31
CA LYS A 12 -8.73 10.30 2.53
C LYS A 12 -8.03 8.99 2.90
N VAL A 13 -7.94 8.67 4.19
CA VAL A 13 -7.34 7.41 4.65
C VAL A 13 -8.13 6.22 4.12
N TYR A 14 -9.46 6.24 4.23
CA TYR A 14 -10.32 5.16 3.71
C TYR A 14 -10.19 4.98 2.21
N PHE A 15 -10.10 6.08 1.45
CA PHE A 15 -9.85 6.02 0.03
C PHE A 15 -8.55 5.28 -0.28
N TRP A 16 -7.45 5.64 0.39
CA TRP A 16 -6.15 5.02 0.15
C TRP A 16 -6.01 3.60 0.72
N TRP A 17 -6.75 3.24 1.76
CA TRP A 17 -6.67 1.92 2.38
C TRP A 17 -7.59 0.88 1.76
N ILE A 18 -8.71 1.30 1.17
CA ILE A 18 -9.72 0.37 0.66
C ILE A 18 -9.94 0.59 -0.84
N ILE A 19 -10.30 1.80 -1.23
CA ILE A 19 -10.74 2.09 -2.60
C ILE A 19 -9.57 1.98 -3.58
N ALA A 20 -8.44 2.64 -3.29
CA ALA A 20 -7.28 2.65 -4.18
C ALA A 20 -6.67 1.25 -4.39
N PRO A 21 -6.42 0.42 -3.35
CA PRO A 21 -5.93 -0.94 -3.53
C PRO A 21 -6.86 -1.78 -4.41
N ILE A 22 -8.16 -1.80 -4.12
CA ILE A 22 -9.14 -2.56 -4.91
C ILE A 22 -9.16 -2.08 -6.36
N LEU A 23 -9.18 -0.76 -6.57
CA LEU A 23 -9.19 -0.18 -7.90
C LEU A 23 -7.92 -0.54 -8.68
N THR A 24 -6.74 -0.53 -8.05
CA THR A 24 -5.50 -0.96 -8.71
C THR A 24 -5.47 -2.46 -9.01
N LEU A 25 -5.97 -3.31 -8.09
CA LEU A 25 -6.06 -4.75 -8.33
C LEU A 25 -6.95 -5.08 -9.52
N LEU A 26 -8.02 -4.31 -9.75
CA LEU A 26 -8.93 -4.53 -10.86
C LEU A 26 -8.44 -3.90 -12.17
N ILE A 27 -7.89 -2.68 -12.11
CA ILE A 27 -7.53 -1.91 -13.30
C ILE A 27 -6.16 -2.29 -13.85
N CYS A 28 -5.14 -2.47 -13.00
CA CYS A 28 -3.78 -2.73 -13.47
C CYS A 28 -3.68 -3.98 -14.36
N PRO A 29 -4.29 -5.14 -14.02
CA PRO A 29 -4.24 -6.35 -14.85
C PRO A 29 -4.85 -6.20 -16.26
N ILE A 30 -5.74 -5.22 -16.45
CA ILE A 30 -6.37 -4.92 -17.76
C ILE A 30 -5.34 -4.25 -18.69
N PHE A 31 -4.58 -3.29 -18.17
CA PHE A 31 -3.74 -2.41 -18.99
C PHE A 31 -2.26 -2.82 -19.04
N MET A 32 -1.74 -3.50 -18.02
CA MET A 32 -0.31 -3.82 -17.91
C MET A 32 0.01 -5.22 -18.42
N GLN A 33 1.23 -5.35 -18.95
CA GLN A 33 1.79 -6.62 -19.41
C GLN A 33 2.17 -7.52 -18.24
N GLU A 34 2.21 -8.83 -18.48
CA GLU A 34 2.49 -9.85 -17.46
C GLU A 34 3.85 -9.69 -16.76
N GLU A 35 4.83 -9.17 -17.50
CA GLU A 35 6.17 -8.92 -16.96
C GLU A 35 6.18 -7.85 -15.86
N SER A 36 5.26 -6.88 -15.94
CA SER A 36 5.11 -5.83 -14.94
C SER A 36 4.60 -6.36 -13.60
N PHE A 37 4.03 -7.56 -13.56
CA PHE A 37 3.57 -8.19 -12.31
C PHE A 37 4.61 -9.12 -11.69
N LYS A 38 5.74 -9.34 -12.35
CA LYS A 38 6.88 -10.01 -11.74
C LYS A 38 7.56 -9.07 -10.75
N ILE A 39 8.22 -9.65 -9.75
CA ILE A 39 9.05 -8.87 -8.82
C ILE A 39 10.22 -8.29 -9.62
N ALA A 40 10.41 -6.97 -9.56
CA ALA A 40 11.46 -6.34 -10.36
C ALA A 40 12.85 -6.69 -9.78
N PRO A 41 13.88 -6.88 -10.62
CA PRO A 41 15.24 -7.18 -10.15
C PRO A 41 15.78 -6.13 -9.17
N SER A 42 15.47 -4.86 -9.40
CA SER A 42 15.88 -3.76 -8.52
C SER A 42 15.24 -3.81 -7.13
N GLU A 43 14.01 -4.33 -7.01
CA GLU A 43 13.37 -4.56 -5.70
C GLU A 43 14.07 -5.70 -4.96
N PHE A 44 14.42 -6.76 -5.69
CA PHE A 44 15.14 -7.90 -5.15
C PHE A 44 16.54 -7.50 -4.67
N GLU A 45 17.30 -6.76 -5.49
CA GLU A 45 18.63 -6.24 -5.14
C GLU A 45 18.58 -5.32 -3.91
N PHE A 46 17.56 -4.45 -3.81
CA PHE A 46 17.39 -3.59 -2.65
C PHE A 46 17.12 -4.41 -1.37
N VAL A 47 16.24 -5.40 -1.44
CA VAL A 47 15.94 -6.27 -0.30
C VAL A 47 17.16 -7.11 0.07
N ALA A 48 17.88 -7.68 -0.91
CA ALA A 48 19.11 -8.44 -0.71
C ALA A 48 20.25 -7.61 -0.11
N GLY A 49 20.36 -6.33 -0.49
CA GLY A 49 21.34 -5.41 0.08
C GLY A 49 21.08 -5.08 1.55
N CYS A 50 19.85 -5.24 2.03
CA CYS A 50 19.45 -4.94 3.41
C CYS A 50 19.16 -6.18 4.27
N ARG A 51 18.89 -7.34 3.65
CA ARG A 51 18.49 -8.57 4.34
C ARG A 51 19.26 -9.76 3.76
N ALA A 52 19.87 -10.55 4.64
CA ALA A 52 20.68 -11.71 4.26
C ALA A 52 19.85 -12.92 3.77
N ASP A 53 18.59 -13.03 4.19
CA ASP A 53 17.72 -14.17 3.91
C ASP A 53 16.56 -13.77 2.99
N VAL A 54 16.84 -13.66 1.69
CA VAL A 54 15.82 -13.32 0.68
C VAL A 54 15.04 -14.56 0.22
N ASP A 55 15.69 -15.72 0.28
CA ASP A 55 15.08 -17.00 -0.08
C ASP A 55 13.99 -17.37 0.93
N GLY A 56 14.25 -17.23 2.24
CA GLY A 56 13.24 -17.44 3.28
C GLY A 56 12.07 -16.45 3.22
N ILE A 57 12.30 -15.21 2.76
CA ILE A 57 11.21 -14.25 2.48
C ILE A 57 10.31 -14.75 1.35
N THR A 58 10.92 -15.27 0.29
CA THR A 58 10.20 -15.76 -0.88
C THR A 58 9.44 -17.06 -0.55
N GLU A 59 10.03 -17.93 0.25
CA GLU A 59 9.37 -19.13 0.79
C GLU A 59 8.17 -18.73 1.67
N SER A 60 8.37 -17.84 2.65
CA SER A 60 7.29 -17.35 3.52
C SER A 60 6.13 -16.71 2.74
N ALA A 61 6.45 -15.89 1.72
CA ALA A 61 5.44 -15.28 0.86
C ALA A 61 4.69 -16.33 0.03
N THR A 62 5.39 -17.38 -0.42
CA THR A 62 4.81 -18.48 -1.17
C THR A 62 3.91 -19.34 -0.31
N GLU A 63 4.33 -19.69 0.90
CA GLU A 63 3.49 -20.39 1.88
C GLU A 63 2.23 -19.60 2.23
N ALA A 64 2.36 -18.29 2.48
CA ALA A 64 1.21 -17.42 2.75
C ALA A 64 0.23 -17.39 1.56
N PHE A 65 0.74 -17.25 0.33
CA PHE A 65 -0.09 -17.28 -0.87
C PHE A 65 -0.78 -18.64 -1.07
N GLN A 66 -0.03 -19.74 -0.87
CA GLN A 66 -0.58 -21.09 -0.99
C GLN A 66 -1.67 -21.35 0.04
N SER A 67 -1.41 -21.02 1.31
CA SER A 67 -2.36 -21.17 2.41
C SER A 67 -3.65 -20.37 2.19
N TRP A 68 -3.53 -19.10 1.79
CA TRP A 68 -4.69 -18.22 1.69
C TRP A 68 -5.51 -18.43 0.42
N PHE A 69 -4.88 -18.76 -0.72
CA PHE A 69 -5.54 -18.73 -2.03
C PHE A 69 -5.52 -20.06 -2.80
N VAL A 70 -4.44 -20.84 -2.69
CA VAL A 70 -4.30 -22.09 -3.46
C VAL A 70 -5.01 -23.24 -2.75
N HIS A 71 -4.74 -23.45 -1.46
CA HIS A 71 -5.36 -24.50 -0.66
C HIS A 71 -6.86 -24.27 -0.43
N THR A 72 -7.32 -23.02 -0.45
CA THR A 72 -8.74 -22.67 -0.41
C THR A 72 -9.46 -22.94 -1.75
N GLY A 73 -8.72 -23.27 -2.81
CA GLY A 73 -9.26 -23.56 -4.13
C GLY A 73 -9.69 -22.32 -4.92
N LEU A 74 -9.56 -21.11 -4.39
CA LEU A 74 -9.99 -19.87 -5.04
C LEU A 74 -9.26 -19.63 -6.38
N VAL A 75 -7.96 -19.91 -6.42
CA VAL A 75 -7.17 -19.81 -7.66
C VAL A 75 -7.65 -20.85 -8.68
N HIS A 76 -7.90 -22.08 -8.23
CA HIS A 76 -8.34 -23.17 -9.11
C HIS A 76 -9.75 -22.97 -9.65
N LEU A 77 -10.68 -22.44 -8.85
CA LEU A 77 -12.05 -22.12 -9.29
C LEU A 77 -12.03 -21.02 -10.36
N THR A 78 -11.31 -19.93 -10.07
CA THR A 78 -11.29 -18.76 -10.96
C THR A 78 -10.54 -19.00 -12.26
N VAL A 79 -9.54 -19.90 -12.32
CA VAL A 79 -8.79 -20.22 -13.55
C VAL A 79 -9.44 -21.40 -14.31
N ASN A 80 -9.87 -22.46 -13.63
CA ASN A 80 -10.40 -23.66 -14.32
C ASN A 80 -11.80 -23.45 -14.91
N ASP A 81 -12.65 -22.61 -14.32
CA ASP A 81 -14.01 -22.41 -14.84
C ASP A 81 -13.99 -21.72 -16.22
N TYR A 82 -13.02 -20.84 -16.49
CA TYR A 82 -12.86 -20.24 -17.82
C TYR A 82 -12.28 -21.21 -18.84
N ARG A 83 -11.36 -22.08 -18.44
CA ARG A 83 -10.83 -23.15 -19.32
C ARG A 83 -11.90 -24.16 -19.72
N LYS A 84 -12.86 -24.45 -18.83
CA LYS A 84 -14.04 -25.28 -19.14
C LYS A 84 -15.02 -24.56 -20.07
N ALA A 85 -15.21 -23.25 -19.92
CA ALA A 85 -16.03 -22.45 -20.83
C ALA A 85 -15.42 -22.38 -22.25
N GLU A 86 -14.09 -22.36 -22.37
CA GLU A 86 -13.40 -22.43 -23.66
C GLU A 86 -13.61 -23.78 -24.38
N ALA A 87 -13.62 -24.88 -23.61
CA ALA A 87 -13.87 -26.22 -24.12
C ALA A 87 -15.33 -26.47 -24.62
N SER A 88 -16.26 -25.54 -24.38
CA SER A 88 -17.67 -25.67 -24.80
C SER A 88 -17.91 -25.50 -26.31
N GLY A 89 -16.86 -25.21 -27.10
CA GLY A 89 -16.90 -25.25 -28.57
C GLY A 89 -17.60 -24.08 -29.26
N TYR A 90 -18.17 -23.14 -28.51
CA TYR A 90 -18.82 -21.95 -29.07
C TYR A 90 -17.80 -20.81 -29.22
N LYS A 91 -17.52 -20.39 -30.47
CA LYS A 91 -16.43 -19.42 -30.78
C LYS A 91 -16.48 -18.12 -29.96
N GLY A 92 -17.67 -17.60 -29.66
CA GLY A 92 -17.82 -16.40 -28.83
C GLY A 92 -17.47 -16.61 -27.36
N TYR A 93 -17.77 -17.78 -26.79
CA TYR A 93 -17.45 -18.13 -25.41
C TYR A 93 -15.99 -18.54 -25.23
N ALA A 94 -15.35 -19.12 -26.26
CA ALA A 94 -13.93 -19.46 -26.25
C ALA A 94 -13.01 -18.22 -26.21
N TRP A 95 -13.33 -17.18 -26.99
CA TRP A 95 -12.61 -15.91 -26.92
C TRP A 95 -12.80 -15.22 -25.56
N ALA A 96 -14.03 -15.16 -25.03
CA ALA A 96 -14.29 -14.56 -23.73
C ALA A 96 -13.60 -15.34 -22.58
N GLY A 97 -13.58 -16.67 -22.66
CA GLY A 97 -12.90 -17.54 -21.70
C GLY A 97 -11.39 -17.31 -21.66
N SER A 98 -10.72 -17.29 -22.81
CA SER A 98 -9.26 -17.06 -22.89
C SER A 98 -8.85 -15.66 -22.42
N VAL A 99 -9.65 -14.62 -22.70
CA VAL A 99 -9.39 -13.26 -22.19
C VAL A 99 -9.53 -13.18 -20.68
N MET A 100 -10.57 -13.81 -20.12
CA MET A 100 -10.80 -13.81 -18.67
C MET A 100 -9.77 -14.67 -17.92
N ASP A 101 -9.33 -15.78 -18.50
CA ASP A 101 -8.26 -16.61 -17.94
C ASP A 101 -6.92 -15.84 -17.88
N ALA A 102 -6.56 -15.15 -18.97
CA ALA A 102 -5.37 -14.30 -19.00
C ALA A 102 -5.46 -13.14 -17.99
N TYR A 103 -6.61 -12.50 -17.86
CA TYR A 103 -6.86 -11.47 -16.84
C TYR A 103 -6.69 -12.03 -15.42
N MET A 104 -7.31 -13.18 -15.14
CA MET A 104 -7.28 -13.78 -13.80
C MET A 104 -5.86 -14.25 -13.43
N SER A 105 -5.12 -14.81 -14.38
CA SER A 105 -3.69 -15.13 -14.21
C SER A 105 -2.87 -13.89 -13.81
N ARG A 106 -3.11 -12.74 -14.44
CA ARG A 106 -2.46 -11.47 -14.09
C ARG A 106 -2.86 -10.97 -12.71
N VAL A 107 -4.14 -11.05 -12.35
CA VAL A 107 -4.64 -10.70 -11.01
C VAL A 107 -3.93 -11.52 -9.93
N TRP A 108 -3.81 -12.84 -10.12
CA TRP A 108 -3.15 -13.71 -9.14
C TRP A 108 -1.65 -13.46 -9.03
N ARG A 109 -0.96 -13.21 -10.15
CA ARG A 109 0.46 -12.79 -10.13
C ARG A 109 0.64 -11.46 -9.40
N TYR A 110 -0.28 -10.51 -9.63
CA TYR A 110 -0.24 -9.23 -8.97
C TYR A 110 -0.48 -9.36 -7.47
N MET A 111 -1.44 -10.18 -7.06
CA MET A 111 -1.69 -10.49 -5.66
C MET A 111 -0.49 -11.14 -4.98
N TYR A 112 0.16 -12.10 -5.64
CA TYR A 112 1.40 -12.69 -5.13
C TYR A 112 2.48 -11.63 -4.91
N ARG A 113 2.70 -10.73 -5.89
CA ARG A 113 3.65 -9.62 -5.76
C ARG A 113 3.34 -8.73 -4.55
N VAL A 114 2.07 -8.41 -4.32
CA VAL A 114 1.64 -7.62 -3.15
C VAL A 114 1.98 -8.32 -1.84
N ILE A 115 1.72 -9.63 -1.72
CA ILE A 115 2.04 -10.41 -0.52
C ILE A 115 3.55 -10.45 -0.30
N TRP A 116 4.32 -10.73 -1.35
CA TRP A 116 5.78 -10.74 -1.28
C TRP A 116 6.32 -9.40 -0.77
N ARG A 117 5.79 -8.28 -1.28
CA ARG A 117 6.17 -6.94 -0.81
C ARG A 117 5.81 -6.70 0.63
N TRP A 118 4.65 -7.15 1.09
CA TRP A 118 4.30 -7.04 2.51
C TRP A 118 5.31 -7.77 3.39
N VAL A 119 5.68 -9.01 3.06
CA VAL A 119 6.66 -9.80 3.83
C VAL A 119 8.08 -9.21 3.74
N ALA A 120 8.49 -8.81 2.54
CA ALA A 120 9.82 -8.26 2.28
C ALA A 120 10.03 -6.91 2.99
N PHE A 121 9.05 -6.00 2.85
CA PHE A 121 9.17 -4.62 3.30
C PHE A 121 8.75 -4.40 4.76
N TRP A 122 8.07 -5.35 5.41
CA TRP A 122 7.58 -5.19 6.79
C TRP A 122 8.61 -4.65 7.79
N PRO A 123 9.88 -5.11 7.83
CA PRO A 123 10.86 -4.55 8.75
C PRO A 123 11.20 -3.08 8.46
N PHE A 124 11.20 -2.66 7.20
CA PHE A 124 11.40 -1.24 6.85
C PHE A 124 10.23 -0.38 7.33
N TYR A 125 9.01 -0.90 7.29
CA TYR A 125 7.86 -0.23 7.91
C TYR A 125 8.02 -0.11 9.42
N ALA A 126 8.41 -1.19 10.09
CA ALA A 126 8.65 -1.17 11.54
C ALA A 126 9.74 -0.15 11.92
N VAL A 127 10.89 -0.19 11.23
CA VAL A 127 12.00 0.73 11.48
C VAL A 127 11.62 2.17 11.11
N GLY A 128 11.00 2.41 9.96
CA GLY A 128 10.58 3.74 9.53
C GLY A 128 9.56 4.37 10.50
N LEU A 129 8.60 3.58 10.99
CA LEU A 129 7.65 4.04 12.00
C LEU A 129 8.33 4.31 13.35
N ALA A 130 9.22 3.44 13.81
CA ALA A 130 9.88 3.60 15.11
C ALA A 130 10.96 4.70 15.11
N ALA A 131 11.76 4.78 14.05
CA ALA A 131 12.93 5.66 13.98
C ALA A 131 12.63 7.05 13.41
N ILE A 132 11.58 7.22 12.61
CA ILE A 132 11.23 8.52 12.00
C ILE A 132 9.92 9.03 12.57
N PHE A 133 8.84 8.25 12.46
CA PHE A 133 7.52 8.74 12.85
C PHE A 133 7.43 9.04 14.34
N VAL A 134 7.88 8.15 15.23
CA VAL A 134 7.82 8.36 16.69
C VAL A 134 8.61 9.60 17.13
N PRO A 135 9.89 9.79 16.75
CA PRO A 135 10.62 11.01 17.09
C PRO A 135 9.97 12.29 16.55
N CYS A 136 9.45 12.27 15.31
CA CYS A 136 8.74 13.42 14.73
C CYS A 136 7.46 13.78 15.52
N VAL A 137 6.74 12.80 16.04
CA VAL A 137 5.59 13.03 16.91
C VAL A 137 6.04 13.66 18.23
N ILE A 138 7.05 13.09 18.89
CA ILE A 138 7.56 13.59 20.17
C ILE A 138 8.07 15.03 20.03
N ASP A 139 8.91 15.29 19.03
CA ASP A 139 9.45 16.62 18.78
C ASP A 139 8.34 17.62 18.40
N GLY A 140 7.37 17.20 17.59
CA GLY A 140 6.20 18.01 17.26
C GLY A 140 5.37 18.39 18.51
N LEU A 141 5.26 17.50 19.49
CA LEU A 141 4.59 17.78 20.76
C LEU A 141 5.38 18.80 21.60
N VAL A 142 6.71 18.72 21.61
CA VAL A 142 7.58 19.70 22.29
C VAL A 142 7.43 21.07 21.64
N VAL A 143 7.51 21.16 20.30
CA VAL A 143 7.30 22.40 19.55
C VAL A 143 5.92 23.01 19.84
N ARG A 144 4.89 22.18 19.93
CA ARG A 144 3.55 22.63 20.32
C ARG A 144 3.54 23.22 21.74
N SER A 145 4.23 22.59 22.68
CA SER A 145 4.27 23.06 24.08
C SER A 145 4.91 24.45 24.19
N ILE A 146 5.98 24.70 23.42
CA ILE A 146 6.67 26.00 23.36
C ILE A 146 5.75 27.07 22.75
N LYS A 147 5.11 26.78 21.61
CA LYS A 147 4.16 27.72 20.98
C LYS A 147 2.98 28.06 21.89
N ARG A 148 2.52 27.10 22.70
CA ARG A 148 1.45 27.31 23.67
C ARG A 148 1.89 28.25 24.79
N SER A 149 3.14 28.18 25.25
CA SER A 149 3.67 29.13 26.25
C SER A 149 3.89 30.53 25.71
N GLU A 150 4.12 30.68 24.41
CA GLU A 150 4.39 31.98 23.76
C GLU A 150 3.12 32.72 23.28
N PHE A 151 1.91 32.22 23.58
CA PHE A 151 0.65 32.73 23.02
C PHE A 151 0.67 32.83 21.48
N GLY A 152 1.34 31.87 20.82
CA GLY A 152 1.54 31.87 19.37
C GLY A 152 0.23 31.94 18.59
N LEU A 153 0.21 32.77 17.53
CA LEU A 153 -0.94 33.01 16.67
C LEU A 153 -1.49 31.71 16.05
N TYR A 154 -2.81 31.57 16.11
CA TYR A 154 -3.59 30.48 15.57
C TYR A 154 -3.54 30.45 14.04
N ASN A 155 -3.02 29.36 13.43
CA ASN A 155 -3.05 29.16 11.98
C ASN A 155 -3.84 27.89 11.59
N PRO A 156 -5.15 28.02 11.26
CA PRO A 156 -6.01 26.90 10.93
C PRO A 156 -5.72 26.27 9.56
N ILE A 157 -5.15 27.06 8.65
CA ILE A 157 -4.83 26.62 7.29
C ILE A 157 -3.67 25.62 7.35
N SER A 158 -2.61 25.97 8.09
CA SER A 158 -1.46 25.09 8.26
C SER A 158 -1.82 23.75 8.90
N PHE A 159 -2.71 23.75 9.90
CA PHE A 159 -3.19 22.52 10.53
C PHE A 159 -3.98 21.64 9.55
N THR A 160 -4.92 22.23 8.81
CA THR A 160 -5.77 21.48 7.87
C THR A 160 -4.96 20.91 6.70
N LEU A 161 -4.00 21.68 6.20
CA LEU A 161 -3.11 21.27 5.12
C LEU A 161 -2.17 20.15 5.57
N SER A 162 -1.45 20.35 6.67
CA SER A 162 -0.50 19.34 7.20
C SER A 162 -1.22 18.07 7.63
N GLY A 163 -2.37 18.16 8.30
CA GLY A 163 -3.17 17.00 8.68
C GLY A 163 -3.71 16.23 7.47
N SER A 164 -4.05 16.94 6.40
CA SER A 164 -4.47 16.32 5.14
C SER A 164 -3.32 15.60 4.45
N ALA A 165 -2.13 16.23 4.43
CA ALA A 165 -0.94 15.61 3.88
C ALA A 165 -0.51 14.39 4.68
N ALA A 166 -0.48 14.48 6.02
CA ALA A 166 -0.19 13.35 6.91
C ALA A 166 -1.16 12.19 6.68
N ALA A 167 -2.46 12.46 6.53
CA ALA A 167 -3.46 11.44 6.21
C ALA A 167 -3.19 10.75 4.85
N ILE A 168 -2.70 11.48 3.84
CA ILE A 168 -2.31 10.91 2.55
C ILE A 168 -1.08 10.01 2.71
N PHE A 169 -0.04 10.46 3.42
CA PHE A 169 1.15 9.64 3.66
C PHE A 169 0.84 8.36 4.46
N ILE A 170 -0.04 8.43 5.45
CA ILE A 170 -0.55 7.25 6.18
C ILE A 170 -1.34 6.33 5.23
N GLY A 171 -2.14 6.91 4.33
CA GLY A 171 -2.81 6.17 3.26
C GLY A 171 -1.81 5.44 2.36
N TRP A 172 -0.75 6.13 1.95
CA TRP A 172 0.29 5.60 1.07
C TRP A 172 1.10 4.48 1.71
N LEU A 173 1.33 4.49 3.03
CA LEU A 173 1.99 3.36 3.71
C LEU A 173 1.33 2.02 3.36
N PHE A 174 0.00 1.98 3.38
CA PHE A 174 -0.77 0.78 3.05
C PHE A 174 -0.89 0.51 1.54
N PHE A 175 -0.94 1.57 0.73
CA PHE A 175 -1.11 1.45 -0.72
C PHE A 175 0.18 1.07 -1.46
N VAL A 176 1.36 1.43 -0.94
CA VAL A 176 2.66 1.22 -1.59
C VAL A 176 2.92 -0.23 -2.04
N PRO A 177 2.57 -1.28 -1.27
CA PRO A 177 2.67 -2.67 -1.75
C PRO A 177 1.81 -2.95 -2.99
N PHE A 178 0.68 -2.26 -3.14
CA PHE A 178 -0.23 -2.29 -4.30
C PHE A 178 0.16 -1.30 -5.40
N SER A 179 1.37 -0.72 -5.37
CA SER A 179 1.87 0.09 -6.48
C SER A 179 2.20 -0.80 -7.68
N PRO A 180 1.84 -0.47 -8.92
CA PRO A 180 2.32 -1.23 -10.07
C PRO A 180 3.82 -1.01 -10.37
N TRP A 181 4.41 0.08 -9.86
CA TRP A 181 5.81 0.47 -10.10
C TRP A 181 6.78 -0.24 -9.16
N PRO A 182 8.03 -0.52 -9.60
CA PRO A 182 9.06 -1.09 -8.74
C PRO A 182 9.40 -0.17 -7.56
N LEU A 183 9.42 -0.73 -6.35
CA LEU A 183 9.74 -0.02 -5.13
C LEU A 183 11.25 0.09 -4.93
N GLY A 184 11.82 1.18 -5.42
CA GLY A 184 13.20 1.55 -5.14
C GLY A 184 13.38 2.20 -3.77
N HIS A 185 14.62 2.24 -3.29
CA HIS A 185 14.98 2.88 -2.02
C HIS A 185 14.52 4.36 -1.93
N TRP A 186 14.52 5.09 -3.04
CA TRP A 186 14.05 6.48 -3.10
C TRP A 186 12.59 6.64 -2.73
N ILE A 187 11.72 5.75 -3.23
CA ILE A 187 10.27 5.82 -2.98
C ILE A 187 9.98 5.56 -1.50
N ILE A 188 10.60 4.52 -0.95
CA ILE A 188 10.42 4.13 0.45
C ILE A 188 10.99 5.21 1.39
N SER A 189 12.17 5.75 1.09
CA SER A 189 12.78 6.81 1.89
C SER A 189 11.94 8.09 1.85
N ALA A 190 11.49 8.51 0.67
CA ALA A 190 10.64 9.69 0.50
C ALA A 190 9.29 9.54 1.24
N LEU A 191 8.72 8.33 1.24
CA LEU A 191 7.49 8.03 1.97
C LEU A 191 7.64 8.25 3.47
N PHE A 192 8.68 7.70 4.10
CA PHE A 192 8.89 7.84 5.55
C PHE A 192 9.33 9.24 5.94
N LEU A 193 10.21 9.88 5.17
CA LEU A 193 10.62 11.27 5.42
C LEU A 193 9.43 12.23 5.28
N GLY A 194 8.63 12.07 4.23
CA GLY A 194 7.42 12.86 4.02
C GLY A 194 6.38 12.64 5.13
N LEU A 195 6.17 11.39 5.54
CA LEU A 195 5.32 11.06 6.68
C LEU A 195 5.80 11.74 7.96
N GLY A 196 7.09 11.62 8.30
CA GLY A 196 7.69 12.22 9.49
C GLY A 196 7.51 13.74 9.51
N LEU A 197 7.87 14.40 8.40
CA LEU A 197 7.78 15.86 8.28
C LEU A 197 6.32 16.36 8.36
N MET A 198 5.39 15.72 7.66
CA MET A 198 3.98 16.13 7.70
C MET A 198 3.33 15.86 9.06
N THR A 199 3.71 14.76 9.71
CA THR A 199 3.26 14.45 11.07
C THR A 199 3.79 15.49 12.06
N TRP A 200 5.08 15.82 11.98
CA TRP A 200 5.70 16.85 12.82
C TRP A 200 4.99 18.20 12.67
N LEU A 201 4.74 18.64 11.42
CA LEU A 201 3.99 19.87 11.15
C LEU A 201 2.56 19.84 11.70
N THR A 202 1.88 18.71 11.57
CA THR A 202 0.50 18.53 12.05
C THR A 202 0.46 18.59 13.58
N VAL A 203 1.35 17.84 14.23
CA VAL A 203 1.42 17.75 15.70
C VAL A 203 1.83 19.10 16.30
N GLY A 204 2.83 19.75 15.69
CA GLY A 204 3.31 21.08 16.07
C GLY A 204 2.31 22.21 15.80
N THR A 205 1.19 21.93 15.12
CA THR A 205 0.08 22.87 14.88
C THR A 205 -1.24 22.40 15.49
N PHE A 206 -1.25 21.32 16.28
CA PHE A 206 -2.48 20.83 16.92
C PHE A 206 -3.09 21.90 17.82
N GLN A 207 -4.37 22.14 17.59
CA GLN A 207 -5.15 23.12 18.33
C GLN A 207 -5.71 22.46 19.59
N SER A 208 -5.43 23.02 20.77
CA SER A 208 -6.27 22.75 21.95
C SER A 208 -7.36 23.80 21.97
N ARG A 209 -8.61 23.41 21.68
CA ARG A 209 -9.76 24.21 22.11
C ARG A 209 -9.80 24.10 23.64
N THR A 210 -9.38 25.15 24.33
CA THR A 210 -9.90 25.48 25.67
C THR A 210 -11.17 26.27 25.50
#